data_AF-A0ABD7HM52-F1
#
_entry.id   AF-A0ABD7HM52-F1
#
_cell.length_a   1.000
_cell.length_b   1.000
_cell.length_c   1.000
_cell.angle_alpha   90.00
_cell.angle_beta   90.00
_cell.angle_gamma   90.00
#
_symmetry.space_group_name_H-M   'P 1'
#
loop_
_entity.id
_entity.type
_entity.pdbx_description
1 polymer ?
#
loop_
_entity_poly.entity_id
_entity_poly.type
_entity_poly.pdbx_seq_one_letter_code
_entity_poly.pdbx_strand_id
1 'polypeptide(L)'
;MLRLERFAAAIARPLIHADRLRPLSWAACSTMARSWSVKRTGTGGPRRLSGSRGGRPVLAMETILTDYGKMWTDATLSTTIISMNRTLRRYSVNPAAWPIEQFLDRPSGEARFDMDQPYQRGVVWGTKRKQNLIKSLLMDVPVPAIVLNDRRRAGFTHTGYDQHRNWLMAVVDGKQRVTAIREFVSDGFSVPARWFGAGSDEEIRFSQLAHRDQNSVMNLLLPVSIGEFATLDDERDLFDLINFGGLAQGESDDDLATVH
;
A
#
# COMPACT_ATOMS: atom_id res chain seq x y z
N MET A 1 -37.89 -0.72 31.50
CA MET A 1 -38.10 -1.57 32.69
C MET A 1 -38.48 -2.97 32.18
N LEU A 2 -37.55 -3.94 32.23
CA LEU A 2 -37.69 -5.43 32.12
C LEU A 2 -38.37 -5.99 30.84
N ARG A 3 -38.11 -7.16 30.24
CA ARG A 3 -37.19 -8.33 30.28
C ARG A 3 -37.55 -9.12 28.97
N LEU A 4 -36.62 -9.57 28.12
CA LEU A 4 -35.94 -10.89 28.13
C LEU A 4 -36.83 -12.14 27.89
N GLU A 5 -36.37 -12.98 26.92
CA GLU A 5 -36.61 -14.43 26.70
C GLU A 5 -37.91 -14.83 25.92
N ARG A 6 -38.02 -15.82 25.00
CA ARG A 6 -37.12 -16.66 24.17
C ARG A 6 -37.97 -17.73 23.41
N PHE A 7 -37.45 -18.34 22.33
CA PHE A 7 -37.79 -19.64 21.68
C PHE A 7 -39.16 -19.80 20.94
N ALA A 8 -39.36 -20.53 19.81
CA ALA A 8 -38.55 -21.35 18.89
C ALA A 8 -39.38 -21.77 17.64
N ALA A 9 -38.69 -22.13 16.54
CA ALA A 9 -39.06 -23.07 15.44
C ALA A 9 -40.14 -22.63 14.41
N ALA A 10 -40.06 -22.94 13.10
CA ALA A 10 -39.39 -24.04 12.41
C ALA A 10 -39.02 -23.70 10.94
N ILE A 11 -37.90 -24.29 10.51
CA ILE A 11 -37.34 -24.31 9.15
C ILE A 11 -37.80 -25.60 8.45
N ALA A 12 -38.18 -25.55 7.18
CA ALA A 12 -38.28 -26.74 6.32
C ALA A 12 -37.04 -26.83 5.41
N ARG A 13 -36.30 -27.94 5.57
CA ARG A 13 -35.14 -28.39 4.77
C ARG A 13 -35.58 -28.99 3.42
N PRO A 14 -34.63 -29.30 2.52
CA PRO A 14 -34.02 -30.64 2.52
C PRO A 14 -32.48 -30.58 2.49
N LEU A 15 -31.71 -31.18 3.42
CA LEU A 15 -31.38 -32.61 3.62
C LEU A 15 -30.61 -33.24 2.46
N ILE A 16 -29.26 -33.24 2.55
CA ILE A 16 -28.39 -34.41 2.27
C ILE A 16 -27.22 -34.40 3.29
N HIS A 17 -27.00 -35.54 3.98
CA HIS A 17 -25.95 -35.87 4.98
C HIS A 17 -24.53 -35.88 4.38
N ALA A 18 -23.51 -35.25 4.99
CA ALA A 18 -22.60 -35.74 6.05
C ALA A 18 -21.99 -37.14 5.78
N ASP A 19 -20.66 -37.28 5.61
CA ASP A 19 -19.71 -37.46 6.72
C ASP A 19 -18.27 -37.87 6.25
N ARG A 20 -17.26 -37.48 7.04
CA ARG A 20 -15.85 -37.95 7.08
C ARG A 20 -14.87 -37.63 5.93
N LEU A 21 -14.05 -36.59 6.12
CA LEU A 21 -12.60 -36.65 5.82
C LEU A 21 -11.83 -35.84 6.88
N ARG A 22 -10.86 -36.49 7.55
CA ARG A 22 -9.90 -35.84 8.46
C ARG A 22 -8.84 -35.12 7.63
N PRO A 23 -8.35 -33.92 8.00
CA PRO A 23 -7.18 -33.36 7.35
C PRO A 23 -5.92 -34.09 7.84
N LEU A 24 -5.18 -34.68 6.90
CA LEU A 24 -3.80 -35.10 7.12
C LEU A 24 -2.91 -33.86 7.23
N SER A 25 -2.04 -33.84 8.23
CA SER A 25 -1.10 -32.76 8.54
C SER A 25 -0.18 -32.39 7.37
N TRP A 26 0.18 -31.10 7.32
CA TRP A 26 1.05 -30.37 6.38
C TRP A 26 2.49 -30.92 6.18
N ALA A 27 2.83 -32.10 6.70
CA ALA A 27 4.18 -32.66 6.61
C ALA A 27 4.46 -33.49 5.33
N ALA A 28 3.50 -33.63 4.41
CA ALA A 28 3.63 -34.52 3.24
C ALA A 28 3.90 -33.81 1.90
N CYS A 29 3.89 -32.48 1.83
CA CYS A 29 4.00 -31.76 0.54
C CYS A 29 5.42 -31.29 0.17
N SER A 30 6.42 -31.52 1.03
CA SER A 30 7.80 -31.02 0.82
C SER A 30 8.81 -32.06 0.30
N THR A 31 8.37 -33.27 -0.08
CA THR A 31 9.30 -34.36 -0.50
C THR A 31 9.09 -34.86 -1.94
N MET A 32 8.58 -34.03 -2.86
CA MET A 32 8.50 -34.37 -4.30
C MET A 32 9.05 -33.28 -5.22
N ALA A 33 10.03 -32.49 -4.75
CA ALA A 33 10.76 -31.53 -5.58
C ALA A 33 12.28 -31.75 -5.51
N ARG A 34 12.74 -33.01 -5.64
CA ARG A 34 14.16 -33.32 -5.92
C ARG A 34 14.27 -34.59 -6.76
N SER A 35 14.27 -34.46 -8.08
CA SER A 35 15.19 -35.15 -9.00
C SER A 35 14.65 -35.10 -10.44
N TRP A 36 14.89 -34.00 -11.14
CA TRP A 36 14.90 -34.03 -12.61
C TRP A 36 16.27 -33.53 -13.05
N SER A 37 17.22 -34.48 -13.09
CA SER A 37 18.49 -34.30 -13.77
C SER A 37 18.35 -34.92 -15.15
N VAL A 38 18.51 -34.08 -16.17
CA VAL A 38 18.47 -34.44 -17.59
C VAL A 38 19.69 -35.30 -17.92
N LYS A 39 19.47 -36.54 -18.37
CA LYS A 39 20.40 -37.26 -19.26
C LYS A 39 19.61 -38.00 -20.34
N ARG A 40 19.72 -37.52 -21.58
CA ARG A 40 19.39 -38.29 -22.79
C ARG A 40 20.56 -39.20 -23.13
N THR A 41 20.31 -40.49 -23.32
CA THR A 41 21.00 -41.37 -24.29
C THR A 41 20.23 -42.69 -24.41
N GLY A 42 20.09 -43.21 -25.63
CA GLY A 42 20.14 -44.65 -25.87
C GLY A 42 18.85 -45.37 -26.31
N THR A 43 18.84 -45.67 -27.60
CA THR A 43 18.01 -46.61 -28.38
C THR A 43 17.93 -48.05 -27.84
N GLY A 44 16.79 -48.73 -28.01
CA GLY A 44 16.72 -50.21 -27.95
C GLY A 44 15.31 -50.81 -27.76
N GLY A 45 14.86 -51.62 -28.72
CA GLY A 45 13.52 -52.21 -28.83
C GLY A 45 13.17 -53.42 -27.92
N PRO A 46 12.07 -54.14 -28.20
CA PRO A 46 11.19 -54.74 -27.18
C PRO A 46 11.34 -56.27 -27.00
N ARG A 47 10.91 -56.82 -25.83
CA ARG A 47 10.53 -58.25 -25.68
C ARG A 47 9.64 -58.55 -24.46
N ARG A 48 8.91 -59.66 -24.59
CA ARG A 48 7.64 -60.09 -23.96
C ARG A 48 7.70 -60.72 -22.55
N LEU A 49 6.62 -60.45 -21.79
CA LEU A 49 5.74 -61.28 -20.93
C LEU A 49 6.24 -62.58 -20.26
N SER A 50 5.98 -62.71 -18.94
CA SER A 50 5.19 -63.82 -18.35
C SER A 50 4.84 -63.54 -16.87
N GLY A 51 3.69 -64.05 -16.40
CA GLY A 51 3.40 -64.23 -14.95
C GLY A 51 2.02 -63.75 -14.47
N SER A 52 1.05 -64.67 -14.41
CA SER A 52 -0.33 -64.45 -13.95
C SER A 52 -0.49 -64.50 -12.43
N ARG A 53 -1.41 -63.68 -11.86
CA ARG A 53 -2.60 -64.07 -11.04
C ARG A 53 -3.02 -62.92 -10.12
N GLY A 54 -4.34 -62.69 -10.03
CA GLY A 54 -4.97 -62.04 -8.88
C GLY A 54 -5.78 -60.80 -9.22
N GLY A 55 -7.11 -60.91 -9.15
CA GLY A 55 -8.06 -59.91 -9.65
C GLY A 55 -8.08 -58.57 -8.92
N ARG A 56 -8.43 -57.52 -9.68
CA ARG A 56 -9.53 -56.55 -9.45
C ARG A 56 -9.55 -55.54 -10.61
N PRO A 57 -10.69 -55.19 -11.20
CA PRO A 57 -10.73 -54.14 -12.22
C PRO A 57 -10.64 -52.78 -11.53
N VAL A 58 -9.48 -52.11 -11.64
CA VAL A 58 -9.37 -50.67 -11.40
C VAL A 58 -9.82 -50.00 -12.70
N LEU A 59 -11.13 -49.80 -12.85
CA LEU A 59 -11.67 -48.90 -13.87
C LEU A 59 -11.27 -47.48 -13.48
N ALA A 60 -10.31 -46.95 -14.25
CA ALA A 60 -10.11 -45.56 -14.63
C ALA A 60 -10.65 -44.51 -13.64
N MET A 61 -9.78 -44.07 -12.74
CA MET A 61 -9.87 -42.77 -12.07
C MET A 61 -9.45 -41.67 -13.04
N GLU A 62 -10.11 -41.59 -14.20
CA GLU A 62 -9.79 -40.63 -15.27
C GLU A 62 -10.95 -39.66 -15.55
N THR A 63 -11.87 -39.50 -14.59
CA THR A 63 -13.02 -38.59 -14.75
C THR A 63 -13.26 -37.69 -13.53
N ILE A 64 -12.32 -37.62 -12.56
CA ILE A 64 -12.43 -36.70 -11.40
C ILE A 64 -11.15 -35.88 -11.21
N LEU A 65 -10.44 -35.56 -12.30
CA LEU A 65 -9.37 -34.56 -12.32
C LEU A 65 -9.50 -33.56 -13.48
N THR A 66 -10.67 -33.51 -14.13
CA THR A 66 -10.93 -32.56 -15.22
C THR A 66 -11.76 -31.36 -14.78
N ASP A 67 -12.43 -31.42 -13.62
CA ASP A 67 -13.28 -30.32 -13.13
C ASP A 67 -12.59 -29.36 -12.16
N TYR A 68 -11.55 -29.79 -11.42
CA TYR A 68 -10.79 -28.87 -10.56
C TYR A 68 -9.84 -27.94 -11.34
N GLY A 69 -9.60 -28.21 -12.62
CA GLY A 69 -8.78 -27.37 -13.51
C GLY A 69 -9.56 -26.32 -14.30
N LYS A 70 -10.90 -26.27 -14.20
CA LYS A 70 -11.75 -25.40 -15.01
C LYS A 70 -12.48 -24.30 -14.24
N MET A 71 -12.23 -24.16 -12.94
CA MET A 71 -12.86 -23.12 -12.10
C MET A 71 -11.94 -21.93 -11.80
N TRP A 72 -10.83 -21.80 -12.53
CA TRP A 72 -9.89 -20.66 -12.43
C TRP A 72 -9.45 -20.18 -13.81
N THR A 73 -10.41 -20.01 -14.73
CA THR A 73 -10.18 -19.31 -16.00
C THR A 73 -11.08 -18.09 -16.13
N ASP A 74 -11.28 -17.36 -15.02
CA ASP A 74 -11.74 -15.99 -15.12
C ASP A 74 -10.54 -15.10 -15.48
N ALA A 75 -10.38 -14.87 -16.78
CA ALA A 75 -9.40 -13.96 -17.34
C ALA A 75 -9.49 -12.54 -16.73
N THR A 76 -10.61 -12.21 -16.11
CA THR A 76 -10.89 -10.99 -15.34
C THR A 76 -10.08 -10.87 -14.05
N LEU A 77 -9.98 -11.92 -13.22
CA LEU A 77 -9.19 -11.87 -11.98
C LEU A 77 -7.68 -11.86 -12.26
N SER A 78 -7.25 -12.58 -13.30
CA SER A 78 -5.84 -12.64 -13.70
C SER A 78 -5.35 -11.31 -14.27
N THR A 79 -6.19 -10.59 -15.03
CA THR A 79 -5.81 -9.30 -15.61
C THR A 79 -5.64 -8.21 -14.54
N THR A 80 -6.52 -8.15 -13.54
CA THR A 80 -6.42 -7.17 -12.43
C THR A 80 -5.17 -7.40 -11.58
N ILE A 81 -4.89 -8.65 -11.19
CA ILE A 81 -3.72 -9.00 -10.37
C ILE A 81 -2.40 -8.81 -11.16
N ILE A 82 -2.38 -9.12 -12.46
CA ILE A 82 -1.21 -8.88 -13.32
C ILE A 82 -1.00 -7.37 -13.57
N SER A 83 -2.08 -6.58 -13.63
CA SER A 83 -2.04 -5.11 -13.77
C SER A 83 -1.39 -4.47 -12.54
N MET A 84 -1.86 -4.79 -11.32
CA MET A 84 -1.30 -4.27 -10.07
C MET A 84 0.19 -4.63 -9.90
N ASN A 85 0.60 -5.83 -10.34
CA ASN A 85 1.98 -6.30 -10.26
C ASN A 85 2.95 -5.59 -11.24
N ARG A 86 2.45 -4.91 -12.28
CA ARG A 86 3.30 -4.08 -13.16
C ARG A 86 3.54 -2.69 -12.59
N THR A 87 2.56 -2.11 -11.91
CA THR A 87 2.63 -0.76 -11.32
C THR A 87 3.64 -0.69 -10.16
N LEU A 88 3.64 -1.70 -9.27
CA LEU A 88 4.55 -1.72 -8.12
C LEU A 88 6.04 -1.92 -8.48
N ARG A 89 6.36 -2.42 -9.68
CA ARG A 89 7.75 -2.58 -10.13
C ARG A 89 8.46 -1.25 -10.45
N ARG A 90 7.73 -0.14 -10.56
CA ARG A 90 8.29 1.21 -10.80
C ARG A 90 8.42 2.07 -9.55
N TYR A 91 8.00 1.57 -8.38
CA TYR A 91 8.27 2.23 -7.11
C TYR A 91 9.70 1.88 -6.66
N SER A 92 10.68 2.65 -7.13
CA SER A 92 12.01 2.61 -6.52
C SER A 92 11.99 3.49 -5.28
N VAL A 93 12.08 2.87 -4.09
CA VAL A 93 12.33 3.63 -2.86
C VAL A 93 13.75 4.16 -2.96
N ASN A 94 13.92 5.35 -3.52
CA ASN A 94 15.11 6.15 -3.29
C ASN A 94 14.82 7.02 -2.06
N PRO A 95 15.24 6.62 -0.84
CA PRO A 95 15.03 7.42 0.35
C PRO A 95 15.91 8.67 0.23
N ALA A 96 15.31 9.75 -0.29
CA ALA A 96 15.90 11.07 -0.29
C ALA A 96 15.37 11.84 0.92
N ALA A 97 16.15 12.79 1.41
CA ALA A 97 15.66 13.77 2.37
C ALA A 97 15.76 15.14 1.73
N TRP A 98 14.66 15.89 1.73
CA TRP A 98 14.57 17.19 1.05
C TRP A 98 14.44 18.30 2.08
N PRO A 99 15.16 19.43 1.92
CA PRO A 99 15.00 20.57 2.81
C PRO A 99 13.59 21.17 2.70
N ILE A 100 13.10 21.79 3.78
CA ILE A 100 11.81 22.49 3.79
C ILE A 100 11.66 23.45 2.61
N GLU A 101 12.73 24.16 2.24
CA GLU A 101 12.75 25.08 1.10
C GLU A 101 12.22 24.43 -0.20
N GLN A 102 12.52 23.15 -0.43
CA GLN A 102 12.13 22.46 -1.65
C GLN A 102 10.61 22.24 -1.75
N PHE A 103 9.89 22.28 -0.62
CA PHE A 103 8.44 22.13 -0.57
C PHE A 103 7.67 23.44 -0.77
N LEU A 104 8.37 24.57 -0.87
CA LEU A 104 7.77 25.87 -1.14
C LEU A 104 7.60 26.09 -2.64
N ASP A 105 6.72 27.02 -3.01
CA ASP A 105 6.53 27.37 -4.41
C ASP A 105 7.77 28.09 -4.97
N ARG A 106 7.92 28.09 -6.30
CA ARG A 106 9.09 28.74 -6.91
C ARG A 106 9.03 30.25 -6.70
N PRO A 107 10.18 30.95 -6.66
CA PRO A 107 10.20 32.41 -6.66
C PRO A 107 9.46 33.03 -7.85
N SER A 108 9.32 32.31 -8.96
CA SER A 108 8.52 32.72 -10.13
C SER A 108 7.01 32.70 -9.90
N GLY A 109 6.53 32.18 -8.77
CA GLY A 109 5.11 31.94 -8.48
C GLY A 109 4.56 30.64 -9.06
N GLU A 110 5.37 29.90 -9.83
CA GLU A 110 4.98 28.59 -10.36
C GLU A 110 4.93 27.54 -9.23
N ALA A 111 3.84 26.77 -9.22
CA ALA A 111 3.71 25.62 -8.32
C ALA A 111 4.79 24.59 -8.63
N ARG A 112 5.48 24.10 -7.59
CA ARG A 112 6.41 22.97 -7.74
C ARG A 112 5.70 21.63 -7.75
N PHE A 113 4.57 21.55 -7.04
CA PHE A 113 3.85 20.32 -6.80
C PHE A 113 2.40 20.46 -7.23
N ASP A 114 1.86 19.38 -7.77
CA ASP A 114 0.42 19.18 -7.77
C ASP A 114 0.01 18.74 -6.36
N MET A 115 -0.92 19.49 -5.76
CA MET A 115 -1.46 19.26 -4.42
C MET A 115 -2.96 18.93 -4.45
N ASP A 116 -3.57 18.87 -5.64
CA ASP A 116 -5.03 18.77 -5.83
C ASP A 116 -5.43 17.43 -6.47
N GLN A 117 -4.89 16.35 -5.92
CA GLN A 117 -5.25 14.99 -6.27
C GLN A 117 -6.69 14.68 -5.84
N PRO A 118 -7.55 14.16 -6.73
CA PRO A 118 -8.98 13.93 -6.47
C PRO A 118 -9.24 12.77 -5.51
N TYR A 119 -8.27 11.86 -5.33
CA TYR A 119 -8.35 10.77 -4.36
C TYR A 119 -7.99 11.21 -2.94
N GLN A 120 -7.44 12.41 -2.75
CA GLN A 120 -7.13 12.94 -1.43
C GLN A 120 -8.27 13.81 -0.90
N ARG A 121 -8.42 13.79 0.43
CA ARG A 121 -9.26 14.77 1.13
C ARG A 121 -8.67 16.18 1.07
N GLY A 122 -9.51 17.18 1.35
CA GLY A 122 -9.09 18.56 1.57
C GLY A 122 -8.16 18.74 2.78
N VAL A 123 -7.67 19.96 2.98
CA VAL A 123 -6.83 20.32 4.14
C VAL A 123 -7.71 20.34 5.39
N VAL A 124 -7.40 19.48 6.37
CA VAL A 124 -8.23 19.29 7.58
C VAL A 124 -7.45 19.46 8.88
N TRP A 125 -6.14 19.69 8.83
CA TRP A 125 -5.35 19.91 10.03
C TRP A 125 -5.66 21.28 10.66
N GLY A 126 -6.10 21.27 11.92
CA GLY A 126 -6.16 22.46 12.76
C GLY A 126 -4.78 22.90 13.26
N THR A 127 -4.69 24.13 13.75
CA THR A 127 -3.43 24.79 14.16
C THR A 127 -2.60 23.94 15.12
N LYS A 128 -3.20 23.29 16.12
CA LYS A 128 -2.45 22.48 17.09
C LYS A 128 -1.68 21.33 16.44
N ARG A 129 -2.27 20.68 15.44
CA ARG A 129 -1.62 19.57 14.73
C ARG A 129 -0.51 20.08 13.81
N LYS A 130 -0.70 21.24 13.18
CA LYS A 130 0.33 21.94 12.40
C LYS A 130 1.52 22.33 13.28
N GLN A 131 1.26 22.95 14.44
CA GLN A 131 2.27 23.27 15.45
C GLN A 131 3.04 22.02 15.93
N ASN A 132 2.35 20.91 16.20
CA ASN A 132 3.00 19.67 16.60
C ASN A 132 3.93 19.11 15.51
N LEU A 133 3.60 19.26 14.22
CA LEU A 133 4.52 18.92 13.14
C LEU A 133 5.81 19.75 13.24
N ILE A 134 5.69 21.08 13.36
CA ILE A 134 6.87 21.95 13.49
C ILE A 134 7.71 21.56 14.71
N LYS A 135 7.06 21.30 15.84
CA LYS A 135 7.75 20.82 17.05
C LYS A 135 8.50 19.51 16.80
N SER A 136 7.88 18.54 16.14
CA SER A 136 8.53 17.26 15.80
C SER A 136 9.77 17.47 14.95
N LEU A 137 9.70 18.34 13.93
CA LEU A 137 10.83 18.64 13.06
C LEU A 137 11.97 19.34 13.81
N LEU A 138 11.66 20.28 14.70
CA LEU A 138 12.67 20.97 15.52
C LEU A 138 13.34 20.05 16.56
N MET A 139 12.68 18.95 16.94
CA MET A 139 13.17 17.98 17.92
C MET A 139 13.78 16.73 17.27
N ASP A 140 13.97 16.73 15.95
CA ASP A 140 14.43 15.55 15.17
C ASP A 140 13.59 14.29 15.42
N VAL A 141 12.30 14.46 15.77
CA VAL A 141 11.37 13.35 15.92
C VAL A 141 10.98 12.86 14.52
N PRO A 142 11.18 11.56 14.20
CA PRO A 142 10.85 11.02 12.89
C PRO A 142 9.38 11.30 12.52
N VAL A 143 9.18 11.88 11.34
CA VAL A 143 7.87 12.07 10.72
C VAL A 143 7.72 11.11 9.53
N PRO A 144 6.50 10.66 9.20
CA PRO A 144 6.32 9.81 8.03
C PRO A 144 6.71 10.56 6.76
N ALA A 145 7.31 9.84 5.81
CA ALA A 145 7.82 10.40 4.57
C ALA A 145 6.73 11.10 3.75
N ILE A 146 7.14 12.11 2.97
CA ILE A 146 6.30 12.65 1.90
C ILE A 146 6.43 11.71 0.71
N VAL A 147 5.30 11.23 0.20
CA VAL A 147 5.30 10.34 -0.96
C VAL A 147 5.00 11.18 -2.18
N LEU A 148 5.91 11.15 -3.14
CA LEU A 148 5.86 11.95 -4.35
C LEU A 148 5.77 11.05 -5.58
N ASN A 149 5.15 11.55 -6.65
CA ASN A 149 5.25 10.98 -7.98
C ASN A 149 5.97 11.95 -8.92
N ASP A 150 7.08 11.52 -9.52
CA ASP A 150 7.75 12.24 -10.60
C ASP A 150 7.02 11.96 -11.92
N ARG A 151 5.90 12.64 -12.10
CA ARG A 151 5.03 12.53 -13.29
C ARG A 151 5.76 12.84 -14.60
N ARG A 152 6.73 13.74 -14.55
CA ARG A 152 7.55 14.09 -15.72
C ARG A 152 8.39 12.90 -16.18
N ARG A 153 9.07 12.21 -15.25
CA ARG A 153 9.84 10.99 -15.59
C ARG A 153 8.93 9.82 -15.95
N ALA A 154 7.78 9.72 -15.30
CA ALA A 154 6.83 8.64 -15.55
C ALA A 154 6.12 8.73 -16.91
N GLY A 155 6.16 9.88 -17.59
CA GLY A 155 5.37 10.13 -18.79
C GLY A 155 3.87 10.17 -18.48
N PHE A 156 3.51 10.78 -17.34
CA PHE A 156 2.14 10.81 -16.84
C PHE A 156 1.18 11.51 -17.81
N THR A 157 -0.02 10.93 -17.97
CA THR A 157 -1.10 11.57 -18.73
C THR A 157 -2.45 11.35 -18.06
N HIS A 158 -3.27 12.39 -18.01
CA HIS A 158 -4.66 12.30 -17.53
C HIS A 158 -5.56 13.24 -18.34
N THR A 159 -6.65 12.71 -18.90
CA THR A 159 -7.52 13.44 -19.86
C THR A 159 -8.29 14.59 -19.22
N GLY A 160 -8.58 14.50 -17.92
CA GLY A 160 -9.30 15.55 -17.18
C GLY A 160 -8.40 16.60 -16.54
N TYR A 161 -7.08 16.53 -16.73
CA TYR A 161 -6.13 17.48 -16.13
C TYR A 161 -5.66 18.50 -17.16
N ASP A 162 -5.42 19.72 -16.69
CA ASP A 162 -4.60 20.68 -17.42
C ASP A 162 -3.22 20.07 -17.71
N GLN A 163 -2.67 20.33 -18.90
CA GLN A 163 -1.38 19.79 -19.33
C GLN A 163 -0.25 20.12 -18.35
N HIS A 164 -0.28 21.29 -17.73
CA HIS A 164 0.73 21.71 -16.75
C HIS A 164 0.79 20.74 -15.56
N ARG A 165 -0.36 20.27 -15.06
CA ARG A 165 -0.43 19.32 -13.94
C ARG A 165 0.18 17.96 -14.25
N ASN A 166 0.22 17.58 -15.53
CA ASN A 166 0.82 16.31 -15.96
C ASN A 166 2.35 16.33 -15.85
N TRP A 167 2.97 17.51 -15.71
CA TRP A 167 4.43 17.65 -15.59
C TRP A 167 4.90 18.08 -14.20
N LEU A 168 3.98 18.36 -13.27
CA LEU A 168 4.30 18.66 -11.88
C LEU A 168 4.59 17.38 -11.10
N MET A 169 5.46 17.49 -10.09
CA MET A 169 5.61 16.46 -9.07
C MET A 169 4.30 16.37 -8.28
N ALA A 170 3.67 15.21 -8.18
CA ALA A 170 2.46 15.06 -7.38
C ALA A 170 2.80 14.65 -5.95
N VAL A 171 2.16 15.29 -4.96
CA VAL A 171 2.18 14.80 -3.58
C VAL A 171 1.12 13.70 -3.46
N VAL A 172 1.54 12.44 -3.46
CA VAL A 172 0.66 11.26 -3.35
C VAL A 172 0.22 11.03 -1.90
N ASP A 173 1.12 11.21 -0.93
CA ASP A 173 0.81 11.25 0.51
C ASP A 173 1.58 12.39 1.19
N GLY A 174 1.02 12.93 2.28
CA GLY A 174 1.65 13.98 3.07
C GLY A 174 1.19 15.40 2.75
N LYS A 175 0.10 15.57 1.99
CA LYS A 175 -0.51 16.89 1.66
C LYS A 175 -0.68 17.80 2.87
N GLN A 176 -1.15 17.25 3.99
CA GLN A 176 -1.35 18.00 5.23
C GLN A 176 -0.02 18.50 5.83
N ARG A 177 1.04 17.68 5.75
CA ARG A 177 2.38 18.03 6.24
C ARG A 177 2.97 19.17 5.40
N VAL A 178 2.97 19.00 4.08
CA VAL A 178 3.46 20.03 3.13
C VAL A 178 2.69 21.34 3.29
N THR A 179 1.36 21.27 3.42
CA THR A 179 0.52 22.46 3.66
C THR A 179 0.87 23.15 4.97
N ALA A 180 1.03 22.41 6.06
CA ALA A 180 1.40 22.96 7.35
C ALA A 180 2.78 23.66 7.31
N ILE A 181 3.75 23.11 6.58
CA ILE A 181 5.07 23.73 6.40
C ILE A 181 4.97 25.03 5.58
N ARG A 182 4.24 25.00 4.46
CA ARG A 182 4.00 26.19 3.63
C ARG A 182 3.32 27.30 4.43
N GLU A 183 2.29 26.95 5.19
CA GLU A 183 1.59 27.90 6.05
C GLU A 183 2.48 28.44 7.16
N PHE A 184 3.37 27.63 7.76
CA PHE A 184 4.29 28.12 8.78
C PHE A 184 5.24 29.18 8.22
N VAL A 185 5.90 28.87 7.10
CA VAL A 185 6.87 29.78 6.45
C VAL A 185 6.20 31.06 5.91
N SER A 186 4.92 31.00 5.56
CA SER A 186 4.14 32.17 5.10
C SER A 186 3.37 32.88 6.22
N ASP A 187 3.79 32.69 7.48
CA ASP A 187 3.18 33.31 8.65
C ASP A 187 1.69 32.98 8.87
N GLY A 188 1.19 31.86 8.34
CA GLY A 188 -0.20 31.40 8.48
C GLY A 188 -0.58 31.00 9.91
N PHE A 189 0.38 30.58 10.74
CA PHE A 189 0.19 30.35 12.18
C PHE A 189 1.48 30.61 12.97
N SER A 190 1.35 30.73 14.29
CA SER A 190 2.44 30.94 15.23
C SER A 190 2.84 29.67 15.97
N VAL A 191 4.04 29.67 16.54
CA VAL A 191 4.56 28.62 17.43
C VAL A 191 5.16 29.25 18.70
N PRO A 192 5.31 28.52 19.80
CA PRO A 192 5.97 29.03 21.01
C PRO A 192 7.44 29.42 20.80
N ALA A 193 7.83 30.62 21.24
CA ALA A 193 9.19 31.15 21.08
C ALA A 193 10.24 30.33 21.81
N ARG A 194 9.89 29.74 22.96
CA ARG A 194 10.76 28.80 23.69
C ARG A 194 11.28 27.63 22.85
N TRP A 195 10.64 27.26 21.74
CA TRP A 195 11.14 26.20 20.86
C TRP A 195 12.45 26.58 20.15
N PHE A 196 12.76 27.88 20.07
CA PHE A 196 13.98 28.44 19.49
C PHE A 196 14.94 29.00 20.55
N GLY A 197 14.76 28.62 21.83
CA GLY A 197 15.63 29.05 22.92
C GLY A 197 15.35 30.44 23.48
N ALA A 198 14.26 31.12 23.07
CA ALA A 198 13.93 32.48 23.49
C ALA A 198 13.47 32.63 24.96
N GLY A 199 13.35 31.53 25.72
CA GLY A 199 12.95 31.55 27.14
C GLY A 199 11.54 32.05 27.44
N SER A 200 10.79 32.56 26.46
CA SER A 200 9.40 33.04 26.60
C SER A 200 8.38 32.04 26.03
N ASP A 201 7.18 32.07 26.60
CA ASP A 201 6.01 31.30 26.12
C ASP A 201 5.17 32.09 25.10
N GLU A 202 5.70 33.20 24.58
CA GLU A 202 5.04 33.99 23.55
C GLU A 202 4.91 33.23 22.24
N GLU A 203 3.84 33.48 21.52
CA GLU A 203 3.59 32.91 20.19
C GLU A 203 4.23 33.80 19.12
N ILE A 204 5.05 33.18 18.28
CA ILE A 204 5.90 33.82 17.27
C ILE A 204 5.64 33.22 15.90
N ARG A 205 5.58 34.08 14.88
CA ARG A 205 5.49 33.69 13.46
C ARG A 205 6.87 33.51 12.84
N PHE A 206 6.93 32.87 11.68
CA PHE A 206 8.20 32.54 11.03
C PHE A 206 9.04 33.78 10.71
N SER A 207 8.43 34.84 10.17
CA SER A 207 9.14 36.09 9.83
C SER A 207 9.73 36.83 11.04
N GLN A 208 9.21 36.56 12.24
CA GLN A 208 9.66 37.17 13.49
C GLN A 208 10.84 36.42 14.11
N LEU A 209 11.21 35.24 13.60
CA LEU A 209 12.36 34.47 14.06
C LEU A 209 13.66 35.19 13.71
N ALA A 210 14.73 34.95 14.49
CA ALA A 210 16.06 35.39 14.10
C ALA A 210 16.43 34.75 12.75
N HIS A 211 17.15 35.47 11.88
CA HIS A 211 17.55 34.96 10.57
C HIS A 211 18.28 33.60 10.64
N ARG A 212 19.04 33.36 11.71
CA ARG A 212 19.67 32.07 11.97
C ARG A 212 18.63 30.95 12.10
N ASP A 213 17.58 31.16 12.87
CA ASP A 213 16.54 30.17 13.13
C ASP A 213 15.65 29.97 11.89
N GLN A 214 15.37 31.04 11.13
CA GLN A 214 14.72 30.93 9.82
C GLN A 214 15.54 30.02 8.91
N ASN A 215 16.86 30.28 8.79
CA ASN A 215 17.75 29.45 7.98
C ASN A 215 17.80 27.99 8.49
N SER A 216 17.84 27.78 9.81
CA SER A 216 17.81 26.43 10.39
C SER A 216 16.53 25.69 10.03
N VAL A 217 15.36 26.33 10.15
CA VAL A 217 14.07 25.75 9.76
C VAL A 217 14.07 25.40 8.28
N MET A 218 14.50 26.32 7.41
CA MET A 218 14.47 26.10 5.95
C MET A 218 15.33 24.91 5.51
N ASN A 219 16.37 24.58 6.28
CA ASN A 219 17.27 23.46 6.05
C ASN A 219 16.87 22.16 6.76
N LEU A 220 15.77 22.14 7.53
CA LEU A 220 15.26 20.90 8.12
C LEU A 220 14.90 19.91 7.01
N LEU A 221 15.33 18.67 7.20
CA LEU A 221 15.18 17.62 6.20
C LEU A 221 13.92 16.80 6.46
N LEU A 222 13.08 16.67 5.42
CA LEU A 222 11.92 15.80 5.41
C LEU A 222 12.24 14.54 4.62
N PRO A 223 11.95 13.35 5.16
CA PRO A 223 12.09 12.13 4.39
C PRO A 223 11.09 12.12 3.22
N VAL A 224 11.56 11.67 2.07
CA VAL A 224 10.80 11.62 0.81
C VAL A 224 10.94 10.24 0.20
N SER A 225 9.85 9.73 -0.36
CA SER A 225 9.85 8.60 -1.28
C SER A 225 9.29 9.04 -2.62
N ILE A 226 9.96 8.69 -3.71
CA ILE A 226 9.60 9.15 -5.06
C ILE A 226 9.28 7.92 -5.92
N GLY A 227 8.07 7.86 -6.44
CA GLY A 227 7.66 6.90 -7.46
C GLY A 227 7.59 7.52 -8.86
N GLU A 228 7.35 6.66 -9.86
CA GLU A 228 7.19 7.04 -11.26
C GLU A 228 5.96 6.32 -11.85
N PHE A 229 4.77 6.85 -11.55
CA PHE A 229 3.47 6.34 -11.98
C PHE A 229 2.93 7.14 -13.17
N ALA A 230 2.52 6.43 -14.22
CA ALA A 230 2.11 7.05 -15.48
C ALA A 230 0.61 7.43 -15.53
N THR A 231 -0.18 6.91 -14.59
CA THR A 231 -1.63 7.11 -14.56
C THR A 231 -2.11 7.55 -13.18
N LEU A 232 -3.27 8.19 -13.14
CA LEU A 232 -3.88 8.62 -11.88
C LEU A 232 -4.36 7.44 -11.02
N ASP A 233 -4.80 6.36 -11.67
CA ASP A 233 -5.25 5.16 -10.97
C ASP A 233 -4.06 4.45 -10.28
N ASP A 234 -2.91 4.37 -10.94
CA ASP A 234 -1.69 3.84 -10.31
C ASP A 234 -1.25 4.64 -9.07
N GLU A 235 -1.39 5.98 -9.11
CA GLU A 235 -1.13 6.82 -7.94
C GLU A 235 -2.14 6.57 -6.81
N ARG A 236 -3.42 6.39 -7.16
CA ARG A 236 -4.49 6.10 -6.19
C ARG A 236 -4.25 4.75 -5.52
N ASP A 237 -3.91 3.72 -6.28
CA ASP A 237 -3.61 2.38 -5.74
C ASP A 237 -2.50 2.43 -4.68
N LEU A 238 -1.45 3.22 -4.93
CA LEU A 238 -0.39 3.45 -3.93
C LEU A 238 -0.92 4.21 -2.70
N PHE A 239 -1.68 5.29 -2.91
CA PHE A 239 -2.27 6.05 -1.82
C PHE A 239 -3.13 5.17 -0.90
N ASP A 240 -3.96 4.31 -1.50
CA ASP A 240 -4.85 3.41 -0.77
C ASP A 240 -4.04 2.35 -0.01
N LEU A 241 -3.01 1.77 -0.62
CA LEU A 241 -2.13 0.80 0.04
C LEU A 241 -1.43 1.40 1.27
N ILE A 242 -0.96 2.65 1.18
CA ILE A 242 -0.25 3.32 2.27
C ILE A 242 -1.18 3.68 3.43
N ASN A 243 -2.41 4.11 3.13
CA ASN A 243 -3.33 4.64 4.14
C ASN A 243 -4.31 3.60 4.69
N PHE A 244 -4.68 2.60 3.90
CA PHE A 244 -5.72 1.62 4.22
C PHE A 244 -5.26 0.16 4.10
N GLY A 245 -4.01 -0.08 3.67
CA GLY A 245 -3.47 -1.44 3.52
C GLY A 245 -3.06 -2.11 4.83
N GLY A 246 -3.10 -1.40 5.96
CA GLY A 246 -2.78 -1.95 7.29
C GLY A 246 -4.00 -2.01 8.20
N LEU A 247 -4.03 -3.01 9.08
CA LEU A 247 -5.01 -3.09 10.17
C LEU A 247 -4.67 -2.07 11.26
N ALA A 248 -5.69 -1.46 11.87
CA ALA A 248 -5.45 -0.61 13.03
C ALA A 248 -4.90 -1.46 14.19
N GLN A 249 -4.05 -0.86 15.01
CA GLN A 249 -3.49 -1.57 16.16
C GLN A 249 -4.62 -2.00 17.11
N GLY A 250 -4.82 -3.32 17.23
CA GLY A 250 -5.86 -3.92 18.08
C GLY A 250 -7.05 -4.50 17.32
N GLU A 251 -7.13 -4.31 16.00
CA GLU A 251 -8.08 -5.01 15.15
C GLU A 251 -7.54 -6.41 14.80
N SER A 252 -8.44 -7.40 14.76
CA SER A 252 -8.12 -8.74 14.28
C SER A 252 -8.29 -8.80 12.77
N ASP A 253 -7.38 -9.50 12.11
CA ASP A 253 -7.50 -9.78 10.69
C ASP A 253 -8.74 -10.66 10.42
N ASP A 254 -9.60 -10.21 9.50
CA ASP A 254 -10.82 -10.94 9.12
C ASP A 254 -10.49 -12.33 8.56
N ASP A 255 -9.32 -12.48 7.93
CA ASP A 255 -8.83 -13.76 7.41
C ASP A 255 -8.45 -14.74 8.55
N LEU A 256 -8.16 -14.23 9.75
CA LEU A 256 -7.93 -15.05 10.95
C LEU A 256 -9.22 -15.37 11.72
N ALA A 257 -10.32 -14.64 11.47
CA ALA A 257 -11.59 -14.82 12.18
C ALA A 257 -12.39 -16.06 11.74
N THR A 258 -12.05 -16.67 10.59
CA THR A 258 -12.82 -17.78 10.00
C THR A 258 -12.26 -19.17 10.38
N VAL A 259 -11.27 -19.25 11.26
CA VAL A 259 -10.62 -20.50 11.66
C VAL A 259 -11.07 -20.98 13.04
N HIS A 260 -12.39 -21.10 13.28
CA HIS A 260 -12.93 -21.76 14.49
C HIS A 260 -14.23 -22.52 14.23
#